data_AF-A0A0A0KAC3-F1
#
_entry.id   AF-A0A0A0KAC3-F1
#
_cell.length_a   1.000
_cell.length_b   1.000
_cell.length_c   1.000
_cell.angle_alpha   90.00
_cell.angle_beta   90.00
_cell.angle_gamma   90.00
#
_symmetry.space_group_name_H-M   'P 1'
#
loop_
_entity.id
_entity.type
_entity.pdbx_description
1 polymer ?
#
loop_
_entity_poly.entity_id
_entity_poly.type
_entity_poly.pdbx_seq_one_letter_code
_entity_poly.pdbx_strand_id
1 'polypeptide(L)'
;MDIFPYSVFYIFFEQYLDIWKTALMNIAIALGAIFIVSLVITSSLWSSGMIILVLAMIVIDLLGVMAVLKIQLNAVSVVNILMSIGIAVEFCVHLVHAFSVSCGDRSQRAQEALSTIGASVFSGITLTKLVGVIVLCFAKSEIFVVYYFQMYLALVIIGFLHGLVFLPVILSMIGPPSRYLISDDAPMETELLVS
;
A
#
# COMPACT_ATOMS: atom_id res chain seq x y z
N MET A 1 -41.87 28.04 -7.31
CA MET A 1 -40.82 28.47 -8.26
C MET A 1 -39.56 28.56 -7.43
N ASP A 2 -38.69 27.58 -7.56
CA ASP A 2 -37.41 27.59 -6.84
C ASP A 2 -36.47 28.52 -7.59
N ILE A 3 -36.05 29.60 -6.92
CA ILE A 3 -35.20 30.65 -7.49
C ILE A 3 -33.77 30.31 -7.05
N PHE A 4 -32.91 30.00 -8.02
CA PHE A 4 -31.50 29.68 -7.76
C PHE A 4 -30.58 30.83 -8.21
N PRO A 5 -29.60 31.24 -7.38
CA PRO A 5 -28.62 32.22 -7.76
C PRO A 5 -27.63 31.62 -8.78
N TYR A 6 -27.51 32.21 -9.97
CA TYR A 6 -26.58 31.78 -11.01
C TYR A 6 -25.35 32.69 -11.07
N SER A 7 -24.17 32.08 -11.12
CA SER A 7 -22.88 32.73 -11.39
C SER A 7 -21.93 31.70 -11.95
N VAL A 8 -21.08 32.09 -12.91
CA VAL A 8 -20.09 31.20 -13.54
C VAL A 8 -19.13 30.61 -12.52
N PHE A 9 -18.87 31.30 -11.41
CA PHE A 9 -18.01 30.82 -10.33
C PHE A 9 -18.63 29.68 -9.51
N TYR A 10 -19.96 29.57 -9.43
CA TYR A 10 -20.62 28.53 -8.62
C TYR A 10 -20.22 27.12 -9.07
N ILE A 11 -20.15 26.88 -10.38
CA ILE A 11 -19.78 25.58 -10.95
C ILE A 11 -18.38 25.12 -10.50
N PHE A 12 -17.44 26.05 -10.27
CA PHE A 12 -16.09 25.72 -9.82
C PHE A 12 -15.99 25.47 -8.31
N PHE A 13 -16.83 26.13 -7.51
CA PHE A 13 -16.80 26.02 -6.04
C PHE A 13 -17.72 24.93 -5.49
N GLU A 14 -18.77 24.55 -6.22
CA GLU A 14 -19.71 23.50 -5.83
C GLU A 14 -19.00 22.16 -5.56
N GLN A 15 -17.97 21.83 -6.35
CA GLN A 15 -17.14 20.65 -6.13
C GLN A 15 -16.46 20.63 -4.75
N TYR A 16 -16.05 21.78 -4.22
CA TYR A 16 -15.38 21.85 -2.92
C TYR A 16 -16.34 21.64 -1.74
N LEU A 17 -17.66 21.82 -1.95
CA LEU A 17 -18.65 21.61 -0.89
C LEU A 17 -18.78 20.12 -0.51
N ASP A 18 -18.67 19.22 -1.50
CA ASP A 18 -18.81 17.78 -1.28
C ASP A 18 -17.48 17.01 -1.38
N ILE A 19 -16.36 17.68 -1.66
CA ILE A 19 -15.07 17.03 -1.94
C ILE A 19 -14.60 16.10 -0.83
N TRP A 20 -14.85 16.44 0.43
CA TRP A 20 -14.51 15.60 1.57
C TRP A 20 -15.32 14.31 1.60
N LYS A 21 -16.61 14.37 1.28
CA LYS A 21 -17.47 13.20 1.20
C LYS A 21 -17.08 12.33 0.01
N THR A 22 -16.84 12.95 -1.14
CA THR A 22 -16.38 12.24 -2.35
C THR A 22 -15.04 11.56 -2.12
N ALA A 23 -14.08 12.23 -1.49
CA ALA A 23 -12.78 11.66 -1.15
C ALA A 23 -12.92 10.44 -0.22
N LEU A 24 -13.67 10.59 0.89
CA LEU A 24 -13.88 9.51 1.86
C LEU A 24 -14.57 8.30 1.21
N MET A 25 -15.61 8.54 0.40
CA MET A 25 -16.33 7.49 -0.31
C MET A 25 -15.42 6.77 -1.30
N ASN A 26 -14.62 7.50 -2.09
CA ASN A 26 -13.70 6.89 -3.06
C ASN A 26 -12.61 6.07 -2.36
N ILE A 27 -12.06 6.57 -1.25
CA ILE A 27 -11.07 5.83 -0.45
C ILE A 27 -11.71 4.55 0.12
N ALA A 28 -12.92 4.64 0.67
CA ALA A 28 -13.62 3.48 1.22
C ALA A 28 -13.92 2.42 0.16
N ILE A 29 -14.40 2.84 -1.02
CA ILE A 29 -14.65 1.94 -2.16
C ILE A 29 -13.35 1.29 -2.64
N ALA A 30 -12.26 2.06 -2.74
CA ALA A 30 -10.96 1.55 -3.16
C ALA A 30 -10.41 0.51 -2.19
N LEU A 31 -10.40 0.81 -0.88
CA LEU A 31 -9.98 -0.13 0.16
C LEU A 31 -10.87 -1.38 0.18
N GLY A 32 -12.19 -1.22 0.00
CA GLY A 32 -13.12 -2.34 -0.11
C GLY A 32 -12.84 -3.24 -1.33
N ALA A 33 -12.56 -2.64 -2.49
CA ALA A 33 -12.18 -3.39 -3.69
C ALA A 33 -10.87 -4.15 -3.50
N ILE A 34 -9.86 -3.50 -2.90
CA ILE A 34 -8.57 -4.13 -2.59
C ILE A 34 -8.75 -5.27 -1.59
N PHE A 35 -9.63 -5.12 -0.60
CA PHE A 35 -9.94 -6.17 0.37
C PHE A 35 -10.50 -7.41 -0.31
N ILE A 36 -11.44 -7.23 -1.24
CA ILE A 36 -12.05 -8.33 -2.00
C ILE A 36 -11.00 -9.04 -2.85
N VAL A 37 -10.20 -8.28 -3.62
CA VAL A 37 -9.15 -8.86 -4.47
C VAL A 37 -8.08 -9.57 -3.64
N SER A 38 -7.62 -8.96 -2.55
CA SER A 38 -6.63 -9.53 -1.64
C SER A 38 -7.15 -10.79 -0.94
N LEU A 39 -8.45 -10.83 -0.62
CA LEU A 39 -9.12 -11.99 -0.06
C LEU A 39 -9.16 -13.15 -1.06
N VAL A 40 -9.47 -12.88 -2.34
CA VAL A 40 -9.45 -13.89 -3.40
C VAL A 40 -8.04 -14.44 -3.61
N ILE A 41 -7.03 -13.56 -3.70
CA ILE A 41 -5.64 -13.97 -3.94
C ILE A 41 -5.08 -14.76 -2.76
N THR A 42 -5.28 -14.29 -1.53
CA THR A 42 -4.63 -14.89 -0.35
C THR A 42 -5.49 -16.00 0.29
N SER A 43 -6.78 -16.10 -0.06
CA SER A 43 -7.73 -17.08 0.51
C SER A 43 -7.76 -17.11 2.05
N SER A 44 -7.47 -15.97 2.69
CA SER A 44 -7.40 -15.79 4.14
C SER A 44 -7.91 -14.41 4.52
N LEU A 45 -8.99 -14.36 5.33
CA LEU A 45 -9.53 -13.10 5.83
C LEU A 45 -8.52 -12.35 6.69
N TRP A 46 -7.69 -13.10 7.44
CA TRP A 46 -6.70 -12.51 8.33
C TRP A 46 -5.63 -11.76 7.55
N SER A 47 -5.04 -12.40 6.52
CA SER A 47 -4.02 -11.76 5.67
C SER A 47 -4.56 -10.52 4.94
N SER A 48 -5.78 -10.62 4.39
CA SER A 48 -6.41 -9.49 3.71
C SER A 48 -6.69 -8.33 4.67
N GLY A 49 -7.13 -8.64 5.90
CA GLY A 49 -7.30 -7.65 6.97
C GLY A 49 -6.00 -6.91 7.31
N MET A 50 -4.87 -7.63 7.36
CA MET A 50 -3.55 -7.00 7.61
C MET A 50 -3.14 -6.05 6.48
N ILE A 51 -3.36 -6.42 5.22
CA ILE A 51 -3.08 -5.55 4.08
C ILE A 51 -3.90 -4.27 4.18
N ILE A 52 -5.21 -4.38 4.45
CA ILE A 52 -6.09 -3.20 4.58
C ILE A 52 -5.71 -2.33 5.76
N LEU A 53 -5.35 -2.92 6.91
CA LEU A 53 -4.89 -2.15 8.06
C LEU A 53 -3.65 -1.30 7.71
N VAL A 54 -2.66 -1.90 7.04
CA VAL A 54 -1.45 -1.18 6.62
C VAL A 54 -1.76 -0.11 5.58
N LEU A 55 -2.62 -0.40 4.60
CA LEU A 55 -3.04 0.59 3.61
C LEU A 55 -3.80 1.76 4.24
N ALA A 56 -4.65 1.50 5.23
CA ALA A 56 -5.35 2.55 5.96
C ALA A 56 -4.36 3.48 6.69
N MET A 57 -3.32 2.91 7.33
CA MET A 57 -2.26 3.72 7.95
C MET A 57 -1.49 4.55 6.92
N ILE A 58 -1.11 3.99 5.77
CA ILE A 58 -0.45 4.73 4.69
C ILE A 58 -1.33 5.91 4.21
N VAL A 59 -2.65 5.71 4.08
CA VAL A 59 -3.58 6.79 3.69
C VAL A 59 -3.64 7.88 4.75
N ILE A 60 -3.74 7.51 6.03
CA ILE A 60 -3.77 8.48 7.14
C ILE A 60 -2.47 9.29 7.17
N ASP A 61 -1.31 8.66 7.02
CA ASP A 61 -0.02 9.33 6.99
C ASP A 61 0.13 10.24 5.77
N LEU A 62 -0.35 9.81 4.59
CA LEU A 62 -0.38 10.66 3.40
C LEU A 62 -1.24 11.90 3.60
N LEU A 63 -2.44 11.75 4.20
CA LEU A 63 -3.29 12.88 4.56
C LEU A 63 -2.60 13.80 5.58
N GLY A 64 -1.85 13.24 6.54
CA GLY A 64 -1.04 13.98 7.50
C GLY A 64 0.07 14.78 6.81
N VAL A 65 0.81 14.16 5.89
CA VAL A 65 1.85 14.83 5.11
C VAL A 65 1.25 15.93 4.22
N MET A 66 0.09 15.71 3.60
CA MET A 66 -0.61 16.76 2.85
C MET A 66 -0.93 17.97 3.73
N ALA A 67 -1.35 17.74 4.98
CA ALA A 67 -1.61 18.82 5.93
C ALA A 67 -0.34 19.58 6.31
N VAL A 68 0.78 18.88 6.55
CA VAL A 68 2.09 19.49 6.87
C VAL A 68 2.66 20.28 5.70
N LEU A 69 2.56 19.74 4.49
CA LEU A 69 3.04 20.37 3.25
C LEU A 69 2.07 21.42 2.67
N LYS A 70 0.97 21.71 3.37
CA LYS A 70 -0.05 22.71 2.98
C LYS A 70 -0.69 22.42 1.60
N ILE A 71 -0.75 21.15 1.21
CA ILE A 71 -1.38 20.71 -0.05
C ILE A 71 -2.90 20.74 0.13
N GLN A 72 -3.59 21.49 -0.71
CA GLN A 72 -5.05 21.61 -0.62
C GLN A 72 -5.74 20.34 -1.10
N LEU A 73 -6.82 19.96 -0.41
CA LEU A 73 -7.66 18.85 -0.84
C LEU A 73 -8.56 19.31 -2.00
N ASN A 74 -8.16 18.97 -3.23
CA ASN A 74 -8.86 19.26 -4.48
C ASN A 74 -9.06 17.98 -5.30
N ALA A 75 -9.71 18.07 -6.47
CA ALA A 75 -9.99 16.88 -7.29
C ALA A 75 -8.69 16.16 -7.72
N VAL A 76 -7.63 16.93 -8.00
CA VAL A 76 -6.31 16.40 -8.39
C VAL A 76 -5.68 15.62 -7.23
N SER A 77 -5.68 16.17 -6.02
CA SER A 77 -5.13 15.49 -4.86
C SER A 77 -5.93 14.25 -4.48
N VAL A 78 -7.27 14.27 -4.64
CA VAL A 78 -8.11 13.08 -4.40
C VAL A 78 -7.75 11.94 -5.36
N VAL A 79 -7.55 12.25 -6.65
CA VAL A 79 -7.04 11.27 -7.62
C VAL A 79 -5.65 10.80 -7.23
N ASN A 80 -4.75 11.70 -6.80
CA ASN A 80 -3.40 11.31 -6.36
C ASN A 80 -3.44 10.40 -5.12
N ILE A 81 -4.33 10.63 -4.14
CA ILE A 81 -4.54 9.70 -3.01
C ILE A 81 -5.00 8.34 -3.52
N LEU A 82 -5.95 8.30 -4.44
CA LEU A 82 -6.47 7.04 -4.99
C LEU A 82 -5.39 6.26 -5.75
N MET A 83 -4.61 6.93 -6.58
CA MET A 83 -3.44 6.35 -7.26
C MET A 83 -2.41 5.86 -6.23
N SER A 84 -2.20 6.64 -5.17
CA SER A 84 -1.27 6.29 -4.10
C SER A 84 -1.68 5.01 -3.37
N ILE A 85 -2.97 4.80 -3.11
CA ILE A 85 -3.49 3.56 -2.55
C ILE A 85 -3.16 2.37 -3.45
N GLY A 86 -3.42 2.47 -4.76
CA GLY A 86 -3.12 1.39 -5.71
C GLY A 86 -1.63 1.03 -5.76
N ILE A 87 -0.77 2.06 -5.81
CA ILE A 87 0.69 1.92 -5.78
C ILE A 87 1.18 1.35 -4.44
N ALA A 88 0.52 1.68 -3.32
CA ALA A 88 0.87 1.18 -1.99
C ALA A 88 0.57 -0.31 -1.81
N VAL A 89 -0.47 -0.83 -2.47
CA VAL A 89 -0.85 -2.26 -2.40
C VAL A 89 0.30 -3.15 -2.83
N GLU A 90 1.05 -2.75 -3.86
CA GLU A 90 2.17 -3.53 -4.40
C GLU A 90 3.22 -3.83 -3.33
N PHE A 91 3.53 -2.88 -2.44
CA PHE A 91 4.50 -3.12 -1.36
C PHE A 91 4.01 -4.16 -0.35
N CYS A 92 2.69 -4.24 -0.13
CA CYS A 92 2.11 -5.10 0.90
C CYS A 92 1.80 -6.50 0.38
N VAL A 93 1.19 -6.60 -0.81
CA VAL A 93 0.66 -7.86 -1.33
C VAL A 93 1.76 -8.87 -1.65
N HIS A 94 2.89 -8.43 -2.21
CA HIS A 94 4.01 -9.33 -2.52
C HIS A 94 4.61 -9.93 -1.26
N LEU A 95 4.78 -9.12 -0.21
CA LEU A 95 5.33 -9.59 1.06
C LEU A 95 4.37 -10.54 1.79
N VAL A 96 3.07 -10.18 1.87
CA VAL A 96 2.05 -11.03 2.49
C VAL A 96 1.88 -12.35 1.74
N HIS A 97 1.97 -12.32 0.41
CA HIS A 97 1.93 -13.53 -0.41
C HIS A 97 3.13 -14.43 -0.12
N ALA A 98 4.36 -13.90 -0.13
CA ALA A 98 5.55 -14.68 0.26
C ALA A 98 5.40 -15.29 1.65
N PHE A 99 5.00 -14.48 2.64
CA PHE A 99 4.75 -14.96 4.00
C PHE A 99 3.73 -16.11 4.03
N SER A 100 2.68 -16.03 3.22
CA SER A 100 1.63 -17.04 3.16
C SER A 100 2.09 -18.38 2.56
N VAL A 101 3.08 -18.35 1.67
CA VAL A 101 3.65 -19.54 1.02
C VAL A 101 4.84 -20.11 1.78
N SER A 102 5.53 -19.32 2.62
CA SER A 102 6.63 -19.79 3.46
C SER A 102 6.16 -20.76 4.56
N CYS A 103 7.02 -21.74 4.87
CA CYS A 103 6.82 -22.72 5.94
C CYS A 103 7.56 -22.31 7.23
N GLY A 104 7.11 -22.82 8.38
CA GLY A 104 7.75 -22.64 9.68
C GLY A 104 6.97 -21.73 10.64
N ASP A 105 7.66 -21.27 11.70
CA ASP A 105 7.07 -20.34 12.67
C ASP A 105 6.84 -18.95 12.06
N ARG A 106 5.95 -18.14 12.64
CA ARG A 106 5.62 -16.79 12.15
C ARG A 106 6.85 -15.91 12.00
N SER A 107 7.79 -15.97 12.93
CA SER A 107 9.03 -15.18 12.86
C SER A 107 9.91 -15.62 11.69
N GLN A 108 10.11 -16.94 11.54
CA GLN A 108 10.89 -17.50 10.43
C GLN A 108 10.26 -17.19 9.08
N ARG A 109 8.94 -17.30 8.95
CA ARG A 109 8.21 -16.98 7.72
C ARG A 109 8.28 -15.49 7.36
N ALA A 110 8.25 -14.60 8.35
CA ALA A 110 8.42 -13.16 8.12
C ALA A 110 9.85 -12.83 7.66
N GLN A 111 10.86 -13.46 8.27
CA GLN A 111 12.25 -13.34 7.86
C GLN A 111 12.47 -13.86 6.44
N GLU A 112 11.92 -15.04 6.13
CA GLU A 112 12.02 -15.67 4.82
C GLU A 112 11.32 -14.86 3.73
N ALA A 113 10.12 -14.32 4.02
CA ALA A 113 9.42 -13.46 3.09
C ALA A 113 10.22 -12.18 2.77
N LEU A 114 10.89 -11.61 3.78
CA LEU A 114 11.71 -10.41 3.60
C LEU A 114 13.03 -10.71 2.88
N SER A 115 13.68 -11.85 3.16
CA SER A 115 14.92 -12.25 2.50
C SER A 115 14.71 -12.56 1.03
N THR A 116 13.60 -13.22 0.68
CA THR A 116 13.29 -13.65 -0.68
C THR A 116 12.72 -12.54 -1.55
N ILE A 117 11.72 -11.80 -1.05
CA ILE A 117 10.98 -10.80 -1.84
C ILE A 117 11.42 -9.37 -1.54
N GLY A 118 11.97 -9.08 -0.35
CA GLY A 118 12.28 -7.71 0.07
C GLY A 118 13.23 -6.98 -0.87
N ALA A 119 14.30 -7.65 -1.34
CA ALA A 119 15.24 -7.08 -2.29
C ALA A 119 14.59 -6.79 -3.67
N SER A 120 13.66 -7.64 -4.11
CA SER A 120 12.91 -7.47 -5.35
C SER A 120 11.92 -6.30 -5.26
N VAL A 121 11.20 -6.17 -4.15
CA VAL A 121 10.27 -5.04 -3.91
C VAL A 121 11.05 -3.73 -3.76
N PHE A 122 12.19 -3.74 -3.09
CA PHE A 122 13.03 -2.55 -2.96
C PHE A 122 13.58 -2.09 -4.33
N SER A 123 14.27 -2.97 -5.05
CA SER A 123 14.91 -2.60 -6.32
C SER A 123 13.92 -2.47 -7.48
N GLY A 124 12.92 -3.34 -7.56
CA GLY A 124 11.95 -3.39 -8.66
C GLY A 124 10.79 -2.42 -8.52
N ILE A 125 10.31 -2.17 -7.29
CA ILE A 125 9.11 -1.34 -7.05
C ILE A 125 9.50 0.01 -6.45
N THR A 126 10.33 0.03 -5.41
CA THR A 126 10.66 1.29 -4.71
C THR A 126 11.56 2.17 -5.57
N LEU A 127 12.67 1.63 -6.08
CA LEU A 127 13.64 2.41 -6.83
C LEU A 127 13.09 2.89 -8.19
N THR A 128 12.32 2.06 -8.89
CA THR A 128 11.70 2.44 -10.18
C THR A 128 10.69 3.56 -10.00
N LYS A 129 9.85 3.49 -8.95
CA LYS A 129 8.94 4.59 -8.58
C LYS A 129 9.72 5.83 -8.18
N LEU A 130 10.77 5.71 -7.38
CA LEU A 130 11.57 6.85 -6.96
C LEU A 130 12.18 7.58 -8.16
N VAL A 131 12.76 6.85 -9.12
CA VAL A 131 13.29 7.42 -10.36
C VAL A 131 12.18 8.13 -11.15
N GLY A 132 11.01 7.50 -11.31
CA GLY A 132 9.87 8.11 -11.98
C GLY A 132 9.37 9.38 -11.30
N VAL A 133 9.34 9.40 -9.96
CA VAL A 133 8.95 10.57 -9.17
C VAL A 133 9.99 11.68 -9.28
N ILE A 134 11.28 11.38 -9.26
CA ILE A 134 12.34 12.39 -9.41
C ILE A 134 12.21 13.14 -10.75
N VAL A 135 11.79 12.47 -11.83
CA VAL A 135 11.55 13.13 -13.12
C VAL A 135 10.49 14.23 -13.01
N LEU A 136 9.47 14.07 -12.16
CA LEU A 136 8.44 15.10 -11.93
C LEU A 136 9.00 16.36 -11.27
N CYS A 137 10.12 16.27 -10.56
CA CYS A 137 10.80 17.45 -9.98
C CYS A 137 11.30 18.43 -11.05
N PHE A 138 11.58 17.95 -12.27
CA PHE A 138 12.04 18.78 -13.38
C PHE A 138 10.88 19.35 -14.23
N ALA A 139 9.63 19.10 -13.84
CA ALA A 139 8.47 19.64 -14.54
C ALA A 139 8.39 21.17 -14.33
N LYS A 140 8.05 21.90 -15.41
CA LYS A 140 7.91 23.37 -15.36
C LYS A 140 6.64 23.87 -14.67
N SER A 141 5.67 22.99 -14.43
CA SER A 141 4.35 23.36 -13.89
C SER A 141 4.30 23.15 -12.38
N GLU A 142 3.90 24.19 -11.65
CA GLU A 142 3.78 24.16 -10.19
C GLU A 142 2.81 23.08 -9.71
N ILE A 143 1.77 22.76 -10.47
CA ILE A 143 0.82 21.70 -10.13
C ILE A 143 1.55 20.35 -10.06
N PHE A 144 2.41 20.05 -11.04
CA PHE A 144 3.17 18.79 -11.04
C PHE A 144 4.20 18.73 -9.91
N VAL A 145 4.89 19.82 -9.63
CA VAL A 145 5.91 19.84 -8.57
C VAL A 145 5.29 19.78 -7.18
N VAL A 146 4.21 20.52 -6.91
CA VAL A 146 3.61 20.59 -5.57
C VAL A 146 2.66 19.42 -5.33
N TYR A 147 1.74 19.12 -6.25
CA TYR A 147 0.70 18.10 -6.02
C TYR A 147 1.15 16.69 -6.39
N TYR A 148 1.97 16.50 -7.42
CA TYR A 148 2.36 15.15 -7.86
C TYR A 148 3.69 14.72 -7.25
N PHE A 149 4.74 15.52 -7.41
CA PHE A 149 6.07 15.15 -6.91
C PHE A 149 6.08 15.00 -5.38
N GLN A 150 5.58 15.98 -4.61
CA GLN A 150 5.61 15.88 -3.14
C GLN A 150 4.74 14.73 -2.61
N MET A 151 3.53 14.55 -3.16
CA MET A 151 2.64 13.46 -2.72
C MET A 151 3.21 12.08 -3.06
N TYR A 152 3.74 11.89 -4.28
CA TYR A 152 4.31 10.60 -4.64
C TYR A 152 5.64 10.32 -3.96
N LEU A 153 6.45 11.35 -3.67
CA LEU A 153 7.66 11.18 -2.88
C LEU A 153 7.31 10.72 -1.46
N ALA A 154 6.31 11.36 -0.83
CA ALA A 154 5.80 10.96 0.48
C ALA A 154 5.28 9.52 0.46
N LEU A 155 4.49 9.16 -0.55
CA LEU A 155 4.01 7.79 -0.75
C LEU A 155 5.14 6.78 -0.85
N VAL A 156 6.18 7.04 -1.65
CA VAL A 156 7.28 6.08 -1.83
C VAL A 156 7.99 5.83 -0.51
N ILE A 157 8.23 6.87 0.29
CA ILE A 157 8.89 6.76 1.59
C ILE A 157 7.98 6.05 2.60
N ILE A 158 6.73 6.51 2.76
CA ILE A 158 5.77 5.95 3.73
C ILE A 158 5.42 4.51 3.36
N GLY A 159 5.18 4.23 2.08
CA GLY A 159 4.87 2.90 1.55
C GLY A 159 6.01 1.92 1.70
N PHE A 160 7.26 2.37 1.49
CA PHE A 160 8.45 1.55 1.79
C PHE A 160 8.54 1.23 3.29
N LEU A 161 8.41 2.22 4.16
CA LEU A 161 8.47 2.02 5.61
C LEU A 161 7.37 1.08 6.09
N HIS A 162 6.14 1.30 5.66
CA HIS A 162 5.01 0.47 6.07
C HIS A 162 5.05 -0.93 5.47
N GLY A 163 5.42 -1.06 4.18
CA GLY A 163 5.42 -2.32 3.46
C GLY A 163 6.61 -3.24 3.78
N LEU A 164 7.82 -2.68 4.00
CA LEU A 164 9.04 -3.48 4.18
C LEU A 164 9.58 -3.48 5.62
N VAL A 165 9.18 -2.55 6.47
CA VAL A 165 9.63 -2.50 7.87
C VAL A 165 8.50 -2.89 8.81
N PHE A 166 7.37 -2.18 8.76
CA PHE A 166 6.28 -2.38 9.70
C PHE A 166 5.49 -3.67 9.46
N LEU A 167 5.14 -3.95 8.21
CA LEU A 167 4.35 -5.13 7.84
C LEU A 167 5.01 -6.48 8.22
N PRO A 168 6.32 -6.74 7.97
CA PRO A 168 6.95 -7.98 8.42
C PRO A 168 6.93 -8.16 9.94
N VAL A 169 7.12 -7.08 10.71
CA VAL A 169 7.05 -7.12 12.19
C VAL A 169 5.66 -7.53 12.64
N ILE A 170 4.64 -6.90 12.08
CA ILE A 170 3.25 -7.23 12.38
C ILE A 170 2.91 -8.68 11.99
N LEU A 171 3.36 -9.15 10.82
CA LEU A 171 3.16 -10.53 10.38
C LEU A 171 3.88 -11.53 11.30
N SER A 172 5.04 -11.17 11.85
CA SER A 172 5.75 -12.04 12.81
C SER A 172 4.98 -12.19 14.12
N MET A 173 4.29 -11.15 14.59
CA MET A 173 3.57 -11.17 15.87
C MET A 173 2.19 -11.83 15.74
N ILE A 174 1.42 -11.38 14.76
CA ILE A 174 -0.01 -11.71 14.62
C ILE A 174 -0.34 -12.29 13.24
N GLY A 175 0.64 -12.77 12.47
CA GLY A 175 0.38 -13.39 11.17
C GLY A 175 -0.47 -14.66 11.25
N PRO A 176 -1.19 -15.01 10.17
CA PRO A 176 -1.97 -16.23 10.10
C PRO A 176 -1.08 -17.48 10.27
N PRO A 177 -1.62 -18.59 10.82
CA PRO A 177 -0.90 -19.84 10.95
C PRO A 177 -0.45 -20.38 9.59
N SER A 178 0.60 -21.21 9.58
CA SER A 178 1.05 -21.88 8.36
C SER A 178 -0.08 -22.73 7.79
N ARG A 179 -0.34 -22.60 6.49
CA ARG A 179 -1.29 -23.46 5.78
C ARG A 179 -0.66 -24.78 5.34
N TYR A 180 0.67 -24.85 5.30
CA TYR A 180 1.41 -26.08 5.09
C TYR A 180 1.59 -26.79 6.44
N LEU A 181 0.89 -27.91 6.58
CA LEU A 181 1.20 -28.92 7.58
C LEU A 181 2.58 -29.47 7.26
N ILE A 182 3.46 -29.54 8.26
CA ILE A 182 4.64 -30.39 8.19
C ILE A 182 4.08 -31.81 8.05
N SER A 183 4.15 -32.40 6.85
CA SER A 183 4.09 -33.85 6.72
C SER A 183 5.34 -34.36 7.39
N ASP A 184 5.18 -34.93 8.59
CA ASP A 184 6.24 -35.44 9.45
C ASP A 184 6.80 -36.77 8.90
N ASP A 185 7.09 -36.83 7.60
CA ASP A 185 7.56 -38.03 6.90
C ASP A 185 8.71 -37.71 5.94
N ALA A 186 9.90 -37.52 6.51
CA ALA A 186 11.15 -37.92 5.86
C ALA A 186 12.17 -38.29 6.97
N PRO A 187 12.42 -39.59 7.20
CA PRO A 187 13.32 -40.04 8.26
C PRO A 187 14.78 -39.68 7.95
N MET A 188 15.50 -39.43 9.03
CA MET A 188 16.94 -39.32 9.10
C MET A 188 17.59 -40.70 8.83
N GLU A 189 17.84 -41.03 7.57
CA GLU A 189 18.77 -42.08 7.11
C GLU A 189 19.38 -41.53 5.80
N THR A 190 20.69 -41.43 5.56
CA THR A 190 21.77 -42.34 5.95
C THR A 190 23.13 -41.59 5.93
N GLU A 191 23.78 -41.45 7.09
CA GLU A 191 25.24 -41.61 7.16
C GLU A 191 25.54 -43.06 6.78
N LEU A 192 25.97 -43.37 5.54
CA LEU A 192 26.64 -44.65 5.19
C LEU A 192 27.15 -44.82 3.74
N LEU A 193 27.30 -43.78 2.91
CA LEU A 193 27.84 -43.95 1.54
C LEU A 193 28.94 -42.95 1.13
N VAL A 194 29.87 -42.65 2.03
CA VAL A 194 31.24 -42.30 1.61
C VAL A 194 32.21 -42.99 2.57
N SER A 195 32.39 -44.29 2.33
CA SER A 195 33.63 -44.99 2.67
C SER A 195 34.72 -44.62 1.68
#